data_AF-A0A9D2C845-F1
#
_entry.id   AF-A0A9D2C845-F1
#
_cell.length_a   1.000
_cell.length_b   1.000
_cell.length_c   1.000
_cell.angle_alpha   90.00
_cell.angle_beta   90.00
_cell.angle_gamma   90.00
#
_symmetry.space_group_name_H-M   'P 1'
#
loop_
_entity.id
_entity.type
_entity.pdbx_description
1 polymer ?
#
loop_
_entity_poly.entity_id
_entity_poly.type
_entity_poly.pdbx_seq_one_letter_code
_entity_poly.pdbx_strand_id
1 'polypeptide(L)'
;MKKILAIGNSFSEDATKYLHQTAKAAGVDTKVVNLYIGGCPLERHWKNMETGEAAYQYQKNGVLTERHISIEEALQEEEWDFIITQQASHDSGWMDSYEPFLGLILEYLREKTGKKAGGHQPEILLHETWAYEHGSAHSNFMRYHRSQQEMFERLRKCYHAMAEKYGLRLIPSGEVIQYVRGREPFVVPEGGLSLCRDGFHMSYLYGRYLLACVWLKTLFGIRAEAADYIPETAAFPEKADETLVRTLRRLADEYWTEA
;
A
#
# COMPACT_ATOMS: atom_id res chain seq x y z
N MET A 1 21.19 -3.33 0.16
CA MET A 1 19.84 -3.59 0.70
C MET A 1 19.05 -2.30 0.70
N LYS A 2 17.82 -2.31 0.19
CA LYS A 2 16.90 -1.16 0.16
C LYS A 2 15.96 -1.18 1.37
N LYS A 3 15.79 -0.04 2.05
CA LYS A 3 15.04 0.04 3.31
C LYS A 3 13.75 0.85 3.08
N ILE A 4 12.62 0.23 3.40
CA ILE A 4 11.28 0.76 3.15
C ILE A 4 10.50 0.82 4.45
N LEU A 5 9.95 1.98 4.78
CA LEU A 5 9.03 2.18 5.90
C LEU A 5 7.64 2.58 5.39
N ALA A 6 6.62 1.79 5.70
CA ALA A 6 5.23 2.14 5.50
C ALA A 6 4.61 2.57 6.83
N ILE A 7 3.92 3.70 6.84
CA ILE A 7 3.13 4.21 7.96
C ILE A 7 1.67 4.12 7.55
N GLY A 8 0.92 3.21 8.15
CA GLY A 8 -0.45 2.98 7.72
C GLY A 8 -1.26 2.05 8.61
N ASN A 9 -1.92 1.10 7.96
CA ASN A 9 -2.97 0.28 8.55
C ASN A 9 -3.08 -1.08 7.81
N SER A 10 -4.24 -1.70 7.81
CA SER A 10 -4.45 -2.99 7.13
C SER A 10 -4.22 -2.96 5.62
N PHE A 11 -4.34 -1.79 4.98
CA PHE A 11 -4.07 -1.65 3.55
C PHE A 11 -2.56 -1.61 3.25
N SER A 12 -1.74 -1.00 4.11
CA SER A 12 -0.28 -1.10 3.99
C SER A 12 0.22 -2.49 4.39
N GLU A 13 -0.44 -3.17 5.33
CA GLU A 13 -0.17 -4.59 5.62
C GLU A 13 -0.39 -5.45 4.36
N ASP A 14 -1.53 -5.27 3.69
CA ASP A 14 -1.84 -6.01 2.45
C ASP A 14 -0.77 -5.75 1.37
N ALA A 15 -0.34 -4.50 1.20
CA ALA A 15 0.65 -4.13 0.19
C ALA A 15 2.06 -4.63 0.49
N THR A 16 2.45 -4.64 1.76
CA THR A 16 3.80 -5.02 2.19
C THR A 16 3.97 -6.51 2.43
N LYS A 17 2.88 -7.29 2.46
CA LYS A 17 2.89 -8.72 2.83
C LYS A 17 3.91 -9.56 2.05
N TYR A 18 4.01 -9.35 0.74
CA TYR A 18 4.91 -10.12 -0.13
C TYR A 18 6.01 -9.29 -0.78
N LEU A 19 6.08 -7.99 -0.49
CA LEU A 19 7.00 -7.08 -1.16
C LEU A 19 8.46 -7.52 -1.01
N HIS A 20 8.86 -7.93 0.20
CA HIS A 20 10.24 -8.37 0.44
C HIS A 20 10.60 -9.61 -0.40
N GLN A 21 9.73 -10.61 -0.40
CA GLN A 21 9.93 -11.88 -1.10
C GLN A 21 9.92 -11.69 -2.61
N THR A 22 8.97 -10.90 -3.13
CA THR A 22 8.88 -10.54 -4.54
C THR A 22 10.13 -9.76 -5.00
N ALA A 23 10.58 -8.76 -4.22
CA ALA A 23 11.80 -8.02 -4.52
C ALA A 23 13.04 -8.90 -4.51
N LYS A 24 13.16 -9.79 -3.52
CA LYS A 24 14.28 -10.74 -3.42
C LYS A 24 14.32 -11.69 -4.63
N ALA A 25 13.18 -12.19 -5.06
CA ALA A 25 13.08 -13.04 -6.26
C ALA A 25 13.48 -12.29 -7.55
N ALA A 26 13.33 -10.97 -7.57
CA ALA A 26 13.80 -10.10 -8.65
C ALA A 26 15.24 -9.57 -8.46
N GLY A 27 15.99 -10.11 -7.50
CA GLY A 27 17.40 -9.74 -7.26
C GLY A 27 17.60 -8.47 -6.44
N VAL A 28 16.56 -7.92 -5.81
CA VAL A 28 16.66 -6.74 -4.92
C VAL A 28 16.47 -7.15 -3.47
N ASP A 29 17.55 -7.05 -2.70
CA ASP A 29 17.48 -7.25 -1.25
C ASP A 29 16.86 -6.05 -0.55
N THR A 30 15.88 -6.29 0.33
CA THR A 30 15.08 -5.25 0.99
C THR A 30 14.90 -5.51 2.48
N LYS A 31 14.74 -4.44 3.28
CA LYS A 31 14.10 -4.45 4.59
C LYS A 31 12.80 -3.67 4.46
N VAL A 32 11.66 -4.34 4.62
CA VAL A 32 10.33 -3.72 4.58
C VAL A 32 9.77 -3.69 5.98
N VAL A 33 9.43 -2.51 6.48
CA VAL A 33 8.75 -2.32 7.76
C VAL A 33 7.41 -1.66 7.52
N ASN A 34 6.36 -2.20 8.13
CA ASN A 34 5.03 -1.61 8.17
C ASN A 34 4.69 -1.28 9.63
N LEU A 35 4.40 -0.02 9.91
CA LEU A 35 3.86 0.45 11.17
C LEU A 35 2.34 0.38 11.10
N TYR A 36 1.77 -0.60 11.80
CA TYR A 36 0.36 -0.93 11.69
C TYR A 36 -0.45 -0.40 12.88
N ILE A 37 -1.53 0.31 12.56
CA ILE A 37 -2.69 0.51 13.43
C ILE A 37 -3.95 0.23 12.61
N GLY A 38 -4.85 -0.63 13.09
CA GLY A 38 -6.09 -0.96 12.38
C GLY A 38 -6.94 0.28 12.06
N GLY A 39 -7.27 0.46 10.78
CA GLY A 39 -8.12 1.56 10.30
C GLY A 39 -7.56 2.97 10.53
N CYS A 40 -6.25 3.13 10.78
CA CYS A 40 -5.66 4.42 11.15
C CYS A 40 -5.78 5.46 10.03
N PRO A 41 -6.42 6.63 10.29
CA PRO A 41 -6.43 7.76 9.37
C PRO A 41 -5.21 8.68 9.58
N LEU A 42 -4.95 9.56 8.61
CA LEU A 42 -3.87 10.57 8.69
C LEU A 42 -3.94 11.41 9.97
N GLU A 43 -5.14 11.81 10.41
CA GLU A 43 -5.34 12.54 11.67
C GLU A 43 -4.73 11.82 12.88
N ARG A 44 -4.97 10.50 12.99
CA ARG A 44 -4.44 9.71 14.10
C ARG A 44 -2.93 9.50 13.97
N HIS A 45 -2.42 9.34 12.76
CA HIS A 45 -0.98 9.30 12.53
C HIS A 45 -0.30 10.57 13.02
N TRP A 46 -0.85 11.74 12.64
CA TRP A 46 -0.36 13.03 13.09
C TRP A 46 -0.40 13.16 14.62
N LYS A 47 -1.53 12.85 15.25
CA LYS A 47 -1.64 12.87 16.72
C LYS A 47 -0.56 12.02 17.40
N ASN A 48 -0.29 10.82 16.87
CA ASN A 48 0.74 9.94 17.43
C ASN A 48 2.17 10.47 17.21
N MET A 49 2.42 11.23 16.12
CA MET A 49 3.70 11.92 15.91
C MET A 49 3.87 13.06 16.93
N GLU A 50 2.81 13.83 17.20
CA GLU A 50 2.83 14.91 18.20
C GLU A 50 3.06 14.39 19.62
N THR A 51 2.41 13.28 19.98
CA THR A 51 2.49 12.73 21.34
C THR A 51 3.66 11.78 21.55
N GLY A 52 4.33 11.32 20.48
CA GLY A 52 5.37 10.31 20.55
C GLY A 52 4.86 8.93 20.98
N GLU A 53 3.57 8.63 20.78
CA GLU A 53 2.95 7.41 21.29
C GLU A 53 3.49 6.15 20.57
N ALA A 54 3.94 5.17 21.36
CA ALA A 54 4.40 3.88 20.87
C ALA A 54 3.24 2.91 20.55
N ALA A 55 2.33 3.36 19.68
CA ALA A 55 1.06 2.67 19.39
C ALA A 55 1.12 1.68 18.20
N TYR A 56 2.22 1.62 17.46
CA TYR A 56 2.26 0.89 16.18
C TYR A 56 2.77 -0.53 16.35
N GLN A 57 2.00 -1.52 15.92
CA GLN A 57 2.51 -2.88 15.78
C GLN A 57 3.56 -2.88 14.67
N TYR A 58 4.78 -3.27 15.03
CA TYR A 58 5.89 -3.36 14.10
C TYR A 58 5.78 -4.64 13.28
N GLN A 59 5.66 -4.53 11.97
CA GLN A 59 5.66 -5.67 11.06
C GLN A 59 6.88 -5.61 10.16
N LYS A 60 7.62 -6.71 10.04
CA LYS A 60 8.88 -6.80 9.26
C LYS A 60 8.76 -7.84 8.17
N ASN A 61 9.07 -7.45 6.94
CA ASN A 61 9.10 -8.34 5.76
C ASN A 61 7.80 -9.17 5.60
N GLY A 62 6.66 -8.53 5.87
CA GLY A 62 5.33 -9.17 5.79
C GLY A 62 4.96 -10.05 6.99
N VAL A 63 5.73 -10.00 8.08
CA VAL A 63 5.50 -10.77 9.30
C VAL A 63 5.22 -9.83 10.46
N LEU A 64 4.12 -10.09 11.17
CA LEU A 64 3.78 -9.36 12.40
C LEU A 64 4.81 -9.66 13.49
N THR A 65 5.03 -8.71 14.39
CA THR A 65 5.85 -8.92 15.58
C THR A 65 5.10 -8.46 16.82
N GLU A 66 5.52 -8.93 17.99
CA GLU A 66 4.96 -8.50 19.28
C GLU A 66 5.39 -7.08 19.68
N ARG A 67 6.33 -6.49 18.93
CA ARG A 67 6.90 -5.18 19.24
C ARG A 67 5.95 -4.07 18.86
N HIS A 68 5.73 -3.15 19.80
CA HIS A 68 5.11 -1.86 19.55
C HIS A 68 6.16 -0.74 19.61
N ILE A 69 6.00 0.27 18.77
CA ILE A 69 6.98 1.35 18.60
C ILE A 69 6.26 2.65 18.23
N SER A 70 6.90 3.79 18.48
CA SER A 70 6.49 5.09 17.93
C SER A 70 7.02 5.29 16.51
N ILE A 71 6.46 6.26 15.79
CA ILE A 71 7.01 6.64 14.47
C ILE A 71 8.44 7.19 14.62
N GLU A 72 8.71 8.01 15.63
CA GLU A 72 10.03 8.60 15.83
C GLU A 72 11.12 7.55 16.02
N GLU A 73 10.89 6.58 16.90
CA GLU A 73 11.82 5.47 17.10
C GLU A 73 12.04 4.68 15.81
N ALA A 74 10.98 4.41 15.02
CA ALA A 74 11.09 3.71 13.73
C ALA A 74 11.92 4.49 12.70
N LEU A 75 11.78 5.83 12.65
CA LEU A 75 12.58 6.71 11.79
C LEU A 75 14.07 6.70 12.18
N GLN A 76 14.39 6.42 13.46
CA GLN A 76 15.76 6.40 13.95
C GLN A 76 16.46 5.04 13.77
N GLU A 77 15.73 3.94 13.54
CA GLU A 77 16.32 2.60 13.43
C GLU A 77 17.20 2.43 12.19
N GLU A 78 16.88 3.14 11.13
CA GLU A 78 17.43 2.90 9.81
C GLU A 78 17.56 4.19 9.02
N GLU A 79 18.56 4.24 8.14
CA GLU A 79 18.56 5.18 7.03
C GLU A 79 17.62 4.65 5.94
N TRP A 80 16.36 5.09 5.98
CA TRP A 80 15.33 4.67 5.02
C TRP A 80 15.64 5.20 3.61
N ASP A 81 15.42 4.36 2.60
CA ASP A 81 15.41 4.81 1.19
C ASP A 81 14.03 5.38 0.82
N PHE A 82 12.97 4.76 1.35
CA PHE A 82 11.57 5.12 1.05
C PHE A 82 10.74 5.18 2.33
N ILE A 83 9.94 6.24 2.46
CA ILE A 83 8.88 6.36 3.48
C ILE A 83 7.55 6.54 2.77
N ILE A 84 6.59 5.68 3.08
CA ILE A 84 5.29 5.64 2.42
C ILE A 84 4.20 5.90 3.47
N THR A 85 3.29 6.81 3.15
CA THR A 85 2.07 7.04 3.93
C THR A 85 0.82 6.92 3.06
N GLN A 86 -0.35 6.88 3.68
CA GLN A 86 -1.65 6.75 3.02
C GLN A 86 -2.79 7.21 3.94
N GLN A 87 -3.97 7.44 3.36
CA GLN A 87 -5.20 7.68 4.12
C GLN A 87 -5.88 6.35 4.49
N ALA A 88 -6.74 6.38 5.52
CA ALA A 88 -7.68 5.30 5.79
C ALA A 88 -8.66 5.10 4.61
N SER A 89 -8.99 3.85 4.30
CA SER A 89 -9.75 3.51 3.10
C SER A 89 -11.15 4.15 3.02
N HIS A 90 -11.81 4.37 4.15
CA HIS A 90 -13.14 5.00 4.20
C HIS A 90 -13.09 6.53 4.03
N ASP A 91 -11.91 7.13 4.22
CA ASP A 91 -11.67 8.57 4.07
C ASP A 91 -10.89 8.89 2.79
N SER A 92 -10.38 7.89 2.06
CA SER A 92 -9.48 8.09 0.92
C SER A 92 -10.08 8.93 -0.20
N GLY A 93 -11.40 8.90 -0.40
CA GLY A 93 -12.14 9.74 -1.35
C GLY A 93 -12.69 11.06 -0.79
N TRP A 94 -12.23 11.50 0.38
CA TRP A 94 -12.69 12.72 1.06
C TRP A 94 -11.54 13.71 1.22
N MET A 95 -11.46 14.69 0.32
CA MET A 95 -10.36 15.65 0.24
C MET A 95 -10.07 16.35 1.57
N ASP A 96 -11.11 16.78 2.27
CA ASP A 96 -10.97 17.53 3.53
C ASP A 96 -10.37 16.69 4.68
N SER A 97 -10.29 15.36 4.53
CA SER A 97 -9.63 14.49 5.52
C SER A 97 -8.11 14.47 5.40
N TYR A 98 -7.55 14.98 4.30
CA TYR A 98 -6.11 14.97 4.06
C TYR A 98 -5.42 16.13 4.75
N GLU A 99 -6.06 17.30 4.84
CA GLU A 99 -5.47 18.51 5.42
C GLU A 99 -6.08 18.84 6.78
N PRO A 100 -5.28 19.36 7.73
CA PRO A 100 -3.86 19.73 7.62
C PRO A 100 -2.88 18.54 7.77
N PHE A 101 -3.42 17.34 8.02
CA PHE A 101 -2.66 16.21 8.57
C PHE A 101 -1.55 15.69 7.65
N LEU A 102 -1.80 15.56 6.34
CA LEU A 102 -0.79 15.13 5.39
C LEU A 102 0.36 16.14 5.34
N GLY A 103 0.08 17.44 5.29
CA GLY A 103 1.11 18.49 5.29
C GLY A 103 2.00 18.41 6.52
N LEU A 104 1.38 18.31 7.71
CA LEU A 104 2.08 18.19 8.99
C LEU A 104 2.92 16.91 9.08
N ILE A 105 2.39 15.78 8.62
CA ILE A 105 3.13 14.51 8.52
C ILE A 105 4.36 14.66 7.63
N LEU A 106 4.21 15.26 6.44
CA LEU A 106 5.33 15.41 5.51
C LEU A 106 6.41 16.35 6.06
N GLU A 107 6.03 17.43 6.72
CA GLU A 107 6.95 18.33 7.40
C GLU A 107 7.74 17.60 8.50
N TYR A 108 7.03 16.89 9.38
CA TYR A 108 7.64 16.10 10.45
C TYR A 108 8.61 15.03 9.92
N LEU A 109 8.21 14.28 8.88
CA LEU A 109 9.08 13.27 8.26
C LEU A 109 10.35 13.92 7.70
N ARG A 110 10.22 15.03 6.96
CA ARG A 110 11.36 15.76 6.38
C ARG A 110 12.30 16.32 7.45
N GLU A 111 11.76 16.82 8.56
CA GLU A 111 12.54 17.29 9.69
C GLU A 111 13.34 16.15 10.34
N LYS A 112 12.66 15.05 10.69
CA LYS A 112 13.26 13.92 11.40
C LYS A 112 14.22 13.08 10.55
N THR A 113 14.01 13.06 9.24
CA THR A 113 14.89 12.34 8.28
C THR A 113 15.75 13.27 7.44
N GLY A 114 15.86 14.55 7.83
CA GLY A 114 16.71 15.52 7.15
C GLY A 114 18.16 15.05 7.10
N LYS A 115 18.93 15.53 6.09
CA LYS A 115 20.31 15.09 5.82
C LYS A 115 21.18 15.13 7.08
N LYS A 116 21.42 13.97 7.68
CA LYS A 116 22.59 13.74 8.52
C LYS A 116 23.84 13.88 7.64
N ALA A 117 24.94 14.39 8.19
CA ALA A 117 26.18 14.57 7.43
C ALA A 117 26.61 13.24 6.79
N GLY A 118 26.60 13.18 5.45
CA GLY A 118 26.95 11.97 4.68
C GLY A 118 25.80 11.01 4.35
N GLY A 119 24.58 11.25 4.82
CA GLY A 119 23.40 10.41 4.56
C GLY A 119 22.58 10.85 3.33
N HIS A 120 21.71 9.96 2.86
CA HIS A 120 20.66 10.27 1.88
C HIS A 120 19.34 10.59 2.60
N GLN A 121 18.55 11.49 2.02
CA GLN A 121 17.21 11.79 2.52
C GLN A 121 16.23 10.81 1.86
N PRO A 122 15.38 10.10 2.61
CA PRO A 122 14.42 9.17 2.02
C PRO A 122 13.50 9.89 1.03
N GLU A 123 13.14 9.21 -0.05
CA GLU A 123 12.01 9.64 -0.87
C GLU A 123 10.72 9.35 -0.09
N ILE A 124 9.85 10.35 0.04
CA ILE A 124 8.54 10.20 0.65
C ILE A 124 7.51 10.02 -0.46
N LEU A 125 6.70 8.95 -0.36
CA LEU A 125 5.68 8.60 -1.35
C LEU A 125 4.30 8.53 -0.71
N LEU A 126 3.29 8.68 -1.55
CA LEU A 126 1.90 8.50 -1.17
C LEU A 126 1.35 7.23 -1.84
N HIS A 127 0.82 6.30 -1.04
CA HIS A 127 0.25 5.06 -1.54
C HIS A 127 -1.24 5.25 -1.85
N GLU A 128 -1.56 5.30 -3.14
CA GLU A 128 -2.94 5.35 -3.63
C GLU A 128 -3.62 3.99 -3.36
N THR A 129 -4.50 3.95 -2.38
CA THR A 129 -5.28 2.75 -2.03
C THR A 129 -6.38 2.46 -3.04
N TRP A 130 -7.06 1.33 -2.92
CA TRP A 130 -8.11 0.88 -3.85
C TRP A 130 -9.54 1.11 -3.35
N ALA A 131 -10.48 1.12 -4.29
CA ALA A 131 -11.91 1.13 -3.99
C ALA A 131 -12.38 -0.23 -3.46
N TYR A 132 -13.43 -0.20 -2.66
CA TYR A 132 -14.09 -1.42 -2.19
C TYR A 132 -14.70 -2.21 -3.35
N GLU A 133 -14.87 -3.52 -3.14
CA GLU A 133 -15.43 -4.41 -4.15
C GLU A 133 -16.94 -4.17 -4.33
N HIS A 134 -17.45 -4.50 -5.51
CA HIS A 134 -18.90 -4.54 -5.76
C HIS A 134 -19.59 -5.43 -4.71
N GLY A 135 -20.69 -4.94 -4.11
CA GLY A 135 -21.41 -5.67 -3.07
C GLY A 135 -20.74 -5.68 -1.69
N SER A 136 -19.65 -4.95 -1.48
CA SER A 136 -18.99 -4.86 -0.17
C SER A 136 -19.97 -4.46 0.94
N ALA A 137 -19.96 -5.23 2.03
CA ALA A 137 -20.83 -5.00 3.19
C ALA A 137 -20.30 -3.92 4.14
N HIS A 138 -19.10 -3.37 3.90
CA HIS A 138 -18.48 -2.38 4.77
C HIS A 138 -19.42 -1.18 5.00
N SER A 139 -19.68 -0.84 6.28
CA SER A 139 -20.65 0.20 6.65
C SER A 139 -20.35 1.55 5.98
N ASN A 140 -19.10 2.01 6.07
CA ASN A 140 -18.66 3.26 5.45
C ASN A 140 -18.74 3.27 3.91
N PHE A 141 -18.99 2.14 3.23
CA PHE A 141 -19.16 2.16 1.78
C PHE A 141 -20.42 2.95 1.35
N MET A 142 -21.38 3.13 2.27
CA MET A 142 -22.54 4.00 2.05
C MET A 142 -22.15 5.46 1.76
N ARG A 143 -20.97 5.92 2.21
CA ARG A 143 -20.42 7.25 1.92
C ARG A 143 -20.14 7.47 0.43
N TYR A 144 -20.03 6.39 -0.32
CA TYR A 144 -19.82 6.36 -1.77
C TYR A 144 -21.01 5.72 -2.48
N HIS A 145 -22.21 5.78 -1.87
CA HIS A 145 -23.43 5.15 -2.38
C HIS A 145 -23.28 3.65 -2.69
N ARG A 146 -22.32 2.97 -2.03
CA ARG A 146 -21.91 1.58 -2.34
C ARG A 146 -21.50 1.37 -3.81
N SER A 147 -21.02 2.42 -4.47
CA SER A 147 -20.51 2.41 -5.83
C SER A 147 -18.99 2.29 -5.81
N GLN A 148 -18.47 1.20 -6.36
CA GLN A 148 -17.03 1.01 -6.55
C GLN A 148 -16.45 2.11 -7.43
N GLN A 149 -17.15 2.44 -8.53
CA GLN A 149 -16.72 3.45 -9.49
C GLN A 149 -16.61 4.83 -8.83
N GLU A 150 -17.64 5.24 -8.06
CA GLU A 150 -17.60 6.52 -7.36
C GLU A 150 -16.45 6.56 -6.34
N MET A 151 -16.27 5.49 -5.57
CA MET A 151 -15.19 5.42 -4.59
C MET A 151 -13.82 5.52 -5.27
N PHE A 152 -13.62 4.81 -6.38
CA PHE A 152 -12.39 4.85 -7.17
C PHE A 152 -12.11 6.24 -7.73
N GLU A 153 -13.08 6.87 -8.39
CA GLU A 153 -12.92 8.21 -8.95
C GLU A 153 -12.57 9.24 -7.88
N ARG A 154 -13.25 9.17 -6.73
CA ARG A 154 -13.03 10.10 -5.62
C ARG A 154 -11.69 9.89 -4.95
N LEU A 155 -11.28 8.66 -4.66
CA LEU A 155 -9.97 8.40 -4.06
C LEU A 155 -8.84 8.76 -5.02
N ARG A 156 -8.98 8.46 -6.31
CA ARG A 156 -7.98 8.78 -7.32
C ARG A 156 -7.79 10.29 -7.40
N LYS A 157 -8.89 11.05 -7.48
CA LYS A 157 -8.84 12.51 -7.46
C LYS A 157 -8.13 13.06 -6.22
N CYS A 158 -8.40 12.51 -5.04
CA CYS A 158 -7.77 12.98 -3.80
C CYS A 158 -6.26 12.69 -3.78
N TYR A 159 -5.87 11.45 -4.08
CA TYR A 159 -4.46 11.05 -4.08
C TYR A 159 -3.65 11.82 -5.13
N HIS A 160 -4.17 11.98 -6.36
CA HIS A 160 -3.50 12.78 -7.40
C HIS A 160 -3.34 14.25 -7.00
N ALA A 161 -4.39 14.87 -6.48
CA ALA A 161 -4.30 16.27 -6.05
C ALA A 161 -3.29 16.47 -4.90
N MET A 162 -3.24 15.55 -3.94
CA MET A 162 -2.29 15.61 -2.83
C MET A 162 -0.86 15.31 -3.27
N ALA A 163 -0.68 14.35 -4.17
CA ALA A 163 0.62 14.05 -4.76
C ALA A 163 1.16 15.25 -5.55
N GLU A 164 0.34 15.87 -6.40
CA GLU A 164 0.69 17.08 -7.14
C GLU A 164 1.04 18.24 -6.20
N LYS A 165 0.18 18.53 -5.22
CA LYS A 165 0.37 19.61 -4.24
C LYS A 165 1.70 19.52 -3.50
N TYR A 166 2.11 18.30 -3.12
CA TYR A 166 3.31 18.09 -2.31
C TYR A 166 4.53 17.58 -3.10
N GLY A 167 4.41 17.42 -4.41
CA GLY A 167 5.47 16.88 -5.27
C GLY A 167 5.84 15.44 -4.92
N LEU A 168 4.86 14.62 -4.52
CA LEU A 168 5.07 13.23 -4.12
C LEU A 168 4.86 12.30 -5.31
N ARG A 169 5.65 11.23 -5.37
CA ARG A 169 5.39 10.13 -6.27
C ARG A 169 4.28 9.23 -5.70
N LEU A 170 3.34 8.85 -6.57
CA LEU A 170 2.28 7.90 -6.21
C LEU A 170 2.74 6.46 -6.41
N ILE A 171 2.29 5.59 -5.50
CA ILE A 171 2.21 4.15 -5.75
C ILE A 171 0.77 3.84 -6.18
N PRO A 172 0.49 3.58 -7.48
CA PRO A 172 -0.84 3.58 -8.06
C PRO A 172 -1.58 2.24 -7.83
N SER A 173 -1.61 1.75 -6.58
CA SER A 173 -2.26 0.47 -6.27
C SER A 173 -3.76 0.51 -6.58
N GLY A 174 -4.43 1.63 -6.30
CA GLY A 174 -5.84 1.82 -6.64
C GLY A 174 -6.13 1.66 -8.12
N GLU A 175 -5.39 2.38 -8.97
CA GLU A 175 -5.52 2.28 -10.42
C GLU A 175 -5.23 0.88 -10.96
N VAL A 176 -4.14 0.24 -10.52
CA VAL A 176 -3.80 -1.11 -11.00
C VAL A 176 -4.85 -2.14 -10.56
N ILE A 177 -5.35 -2.05 -9.33
CA ILE A 177 -6.45 -2.91 -8.87
C ILE A 177 -7.69 -2.69 -9.73
N GLN A 178 -8.05 -1.44 -10.04
CA GLN A 178 -9.20 -1.14 -10.90
C GLN A 178 -9.00 -1.65 -12.33
N TYR A 179 -7.79 -1.53 -12.87
CA TYR A 179 -7.40 -2.04 -14.18
C TYR A 179 -7.55 -3.56 -14.28
N VAL A 180 -7.09 -4.29 -13.26
CA VAL A 180 -7.16 -5.76 -13.21
C VAL A 180 -8.61 -6.25 -13.01
N ARG A 181 -9.42 -5.57 -12.20
CA ARG A 181 -10.84 -5.90 -12.00
C ARG A 181 -11.68 -5.85 -13.29
N GLY A 182 -11.21 -5.13 -14.31
CA GLY A 182 -11.87 -5.06 -15.62
C GLY A 182 -11.42 -6.15 -16.61
N ARG A 183 -10.64 -7.15 -16.19
CA ARG A 183 -10.06 -8.18 -17.07
C ARG A 183 -10.22 -9.58 -16.50
N GLU A 184 -10.51 -10.53 -17.38
CA GLU A 184 -10.58 -11.95 -17.02
C GLU A 184 -9.25 -12.45 -16.42
N PRO A 185 -9.28 -13.32 -15.39
CA PRO A 185 -10.46 -13.91 -14.76
C PRO A 185 -11.02 -13.10 -13.56
N PHE A 186 -10.70 -11.82 -13.41
CA PHE A 186 -10.97 -11.03 -12.19
C PHE A 186 -12.25 -10.16 -12.25
N VAL A 187 -13.12 -10.39 -13.25
CA VAL A 187 -14.36 -9.62 -13.44
C VAL A 187 -15.48 -10.17 -12.56
N VAL A 188 -15.50 -9.77 -11.29
CA VAL A 188 -16.47 -10.28 -10.29
C VAL A 188 -17.94 -10.17 -10.72
N PRO A 189 -18.42 -9.05 -11.33
CA PRO A 189 -19.81 -8.97 -11.79
C PRO A 189 -20.20 -10.04 -12.83
N GLU A 190 -19.21 -10.62 -13.53
CA GLU A 190 -19.38 -11.68 -14.53
C GLU A 190 -19.10 -13.08 -13.96
N GLY A 191 -18.91 -13.20 -12.65
CA GLY A 191 -18.60 -14.45 -11.96
C GLY A 191 -17.10 -14.75 -11.82
N GLY A 192 -16.25 -13.77 -12.11
CA GLY A 192 -14.80 -13.86 -11.95
C GLY A 192 -14.30 -13.90 -10.50
N LEU A 193 -13.00 -14.09 -10.35
CA LEU A 193 -12.28 -14.18 -9.09
C LEU A 193 -12.17 -12.82 -8.41
N SER A 194 -12.53 -12.78 -7.14
CA SER A 194 -12.32 -11.60 -6.30
C SER A 194 -10.84 -11.39 -5.96
N LEU A 195 -10.39 -10.15 -6.08
CA LEU A 195 -9.10 -9.70 -5.53
C LEU A 195 -9.21 -9.31 -4.05
N CYS A 196 -10.39 -9.40 -3.45
CA CYS A 196 -10.65 -9.11 -2.05
C CYS A 196 -10.97 -10.37 -1.25
N ARG A 197 -10.77 -10.34 0.08
CA ARG A 197 -11.17 -11.42 0.99
C ARG A 197 -12.49 -11.16 1.72
N ASP A 198 -12.86 -9.90 1.86
CA ASP A 198 -14.00 -9.43 2.65
C ASP A 198 -14.70 -8.21 2.00
N GLY A 199 -14.50 -8.04 0.69
CA GLY A 199 -15.04 -6.94 -0.09
C GLY A 199 -14.28 -5.61 0.05
N PHE A 200 -13.17 -5.56 0.80
CA PHE A 200 -12.32 -4.36 0.82
C PHE A 200 -10.84 -4.61 1.09
N HIS A 201 -10.47 -5.58 1.92
CA HIS A 201 -9.08 -6.00 2.03
C HIS A 201 -8.72 -6.99 0.93
N MET A 202 -7.45 -7.00 0.53
CA MET A 202 -6.97 -7.86 -0.55
C MET A 202 -7.04 -9.35 -0.19
N SER A 203 -7.27 -10.20 -1.19
CA SER A 203 -7.20 -11.64 -1.03
C SER A 203 -5.79 -12.07 -0.61
N TYR A 204 -5.71 -13.10 0.24
CA TYR A 204 -4.46 -13.48 0.91
C TYR A 204 -3.33 -13.83 -0.05
N LEU A 205 -3.65 -14.42 -1.21
CA LEU A 205 -2.67 -14.81 -2.22
C LEU A 205 -2.58 -13.77 -3.33
N TYR A 206 -3.69 -13.54 -4.05
CA TYR A 206 -3.67 -12.83 -5.32
C TYR A 206 -3.66 -11.31 -5.20
N GLY A 207 -4.58 -10.74 -4.42
CA GLY A 207 -4.66 -9.28 -4.25
C GLY A 207 -3.40 -8.73 -3.57
N ARG A 208 -2.94 -9.36 -2.49
CA ARG A 208 -1.69 -8.96 -1.80
C ARG A 208 -0.46 -9.08 -2.71
N TYR A 209 -0.41 -10.12 -3.55
CA TYR A 209 0.70 -10.30 -4.49
C TYR A 209 0.69 -9.26 -5.60
N LEU A 210 -0.48 -8.92 -6.13
CA LEU A 210 -0.63 -7.84 -7.11
C LEU A 210 -0.11 -6.51 -6.55
N LEU A 211 -0.47 -6.15 -5.32
CA LEU A 211 0.08 -4.95 -4.67
C LEU A 211 1.61 -4.98 -4.54
N ALA A 212 2.18 -6.14 -4.18
CA ALA A 212 3.63 -6.29 -4.12
C ALA A 212 4.29 -6.07 -5.49
N CYS A 213 3.65 -6.50 -6.59
CA CYS A 213 4.11 -6.23 -7.96
C CYS A 213 4.07 -4.74 -8.29
N VAL A 214 3.00 -4.04 -7.90
CA VAL A 214 2.86 -2.58 -8.10
C VAL A 214 3.96 -1.82 -7.36
N TRP A 215 4.21 -2.18 -6.11
CA TRP A 215 5.26 -1.58 -5.29
C TRP A 215 6.65 -1.90 -5.85
N LEU A 216 6.90 -3.13 -6.32
CA LEU A 216 8.16 -3.51 -6.97
C LEU A 216 8.45 -2.61 -8.18
N LYS A 217 7.47 -2.48 -9.07
CA LYS A 217 7.58 -1.65 -10.28
C LYS A 217 7.78 -0.19 -9.94
N THR A 218 7.01 0.31 -8.99
CA THR A 218 7.08 1.71 -8.59
C THR A 218 8.43 2.01 -7.93
N LEU A 219 8.82 1.29 -6.88
CA LEU A 219 10.00 1.63 -6.08
C LEU A 219 11.32 1.34 -6.80
N PHE A 220 11.36 0.31 -7.67
CA PHE A 220 12.62 -0.16 -8.26
C PHE A 220 12.65 -0.13 -9.79
N GLY A 221 11.54 0.24 -10.46
CA GLY A 221 11.43 0.20 -11.92
C GLY A 221 11.34 -1.23 -12.50
N ILE A 222 11.32 -2.25 -11.64
CA ILE A 222 11.42 -3.66 -12.02
C ILE A 222 10.05 -4.19 -12.43
N ARG A 223 10.02 -4.88 -13.57
CA ARG A 223 8.86 -5.58 -14.09
C ARG A 223 8.43 -6.73 -13.19
N ALA A 224 7.14 -6.89 -12.97
CA ALA A 224 6.60 -7.97 -12.14
C ALA A 224 6.95 -9.36 -12.71
N GLU A 225 7.07 -9.49 -14.03
CA GLU A 225 7.49 -10.72 -14.70
C GLU A 225 8.92 -11.17 -14.36
N ALA A 226 9.77 -10.26 -13.86
CA ALA A 226 11.14 -10.60 -13.44
C ALA A 226 11.19 -11.26 -12.05
N ALA A 227 10.10 -11.23 -11.27
CA ALA A 227 10.05 -11.79 -9.93
C ALA A 227 9.41 -13.19 -9.94
N ASP A 228 10.21 -14.25 -9.88
CA ASP A 228 9.69 -15.63 -9.88
C ASP A 228 9.20 -16.15 -8.51
N TYR A 229 8.59 -15.26 -7.73
CA TYR A 229 8.02 -15.60 -6.43
C TYR A 229 6.55 -16.05 -6.56
N ILE A 230 6.23 -17.20 -5.98
CA ILE A 230 4.84 -17.69 -5.82
C ILE A 230 4.38 -17.38 -4.39
N PRO A 231 3.27 -16.64 -4.19
CA PRO A 231 2.79 -16.29 -2.86
C PRO A 231 2.25 -17.52 -2.11
N GLU A 232 2.52 -17.57 -0.81
CA GLU A 232 2.03 -18.58 0.11
C GLU A 232 1.42 -17.92 1.36
N THR A 233 0.41 -18.56 1.96
CA THR A 233 -0.26 -18.05 3.16
C THR A 233 -0.39 -19.14 4.22
N ALA A 234 -0.28 -18.75 5.49
CA ALA A 234 -0.56 -19.63 6.63
C ALA A 234 -2.06 -19.69 6.98
N ALA A 235 -2.91 -18.88 6.32
CA ALA A 235 -4.34 -18.81 6.61
C ALA A 235 -5.09 -20.08 6.16
N PHE A 236 -4.59 -20.78 5.14
CA PHE A 236 -5.17 -22.00 4.58
C PHE A 236 -4.10 -22.80 3.81
N PRO A 237 -4.28 -24.13 3.62
CA PRO A 237 -3.26 -25.00 3.05
C PRO A 237 -3.13 -24.93 1.52
N GLU A 238 -4.07 -24.28 0.82
CA GLU A 238 -4.08 -24.20 -0.63
C GLU A 238 -2.92 -23.33 -1.15
N LYS A 239 -2.24 -23.84 -2.17
CA LYS A 239 -1.18 -23.12 -2.88
C LYS A 239 -1.78 -22.19 -3.93
N ALA A 240 -1.10 -21.09 -4.22
CA ALA A 240 -1.46 -20.22 -5.32
C ALA A 240 -1.33 -20.96 -6.66
N ASP A 241 -2.38 -20.88 -7.48
CA ASP A 241 -2.32 -21.25 -8.89
C ASP A 241 -1.28 -20.37 -9.62
N GLU A 242 -0.21 -20.99 -10.10
CA GLU A 242 0.89 -20.33 -10.80
C GLU A 242 0.45 -19.64 -12.10
N THR A 243 -0.59 -20.16 -12.77
CA THR A 243 -1.14 -19.56 -13.99
C THR A 243 -1.79 -18.21 -13.68
N LEU A 244 -2.54 -18.14 -12.57
CA LEU A 244 -3.12 -16.90 -12.09
C LEU A 244 -2.04 -15.92 -11.62
N VAL A 245 -1.00 -16.41 -10.93
CA VAL A 245 0.15 -15.58 -10.52
C VAL A 245 0.85 -14.96 -11.74
N ARG A 246 1.12 -15.76 -12.79
CA ARG A 246 1.70 -15.24 -14.05
C ARG A 246 0.78 -14.23 -14.72
N THR A 247 -0.52 -14.47 -14.70
CA THR A 247 -1.52 -13.53 -15.24
C THR A 247 -1.47 -12.19 -14.51
N LEU A 248 -1.38 -12.20 -13.18
CA LEU A 248 -1.24 -10.98 -12.38
C LEU A 248 0.05 -10.21 -12.69
N ARG A 249 1.19 -10.90 -12.85
CA ARG A 249 2.46 -10.25 -13.23
C ARG A 249 2.32 -9.51 -14.56
N ARG A 250 1.76 -10.18 -15.57
CA ARG A 250 1.52 -9.61 -16.89
C ARG A 250 0.58 -8.40 -16.81
N LEU A 251 -0.59 -8.54 -16.18
CA LEU A 251 -1.56 -7.45 -16.06
C LEU A 251 -1.02 -6.26 -15.25
N ALA A 252 -0.21 -6.52 -14.22
CA ALA A 252 0.46 -5.46 -13.49
C ALA A 252 1.39 -4.68 -14.43
N ASP A 253 2.26 -5.35 -15.18
CA ASP A 253 3.17 -4.68 -16.11
C ASP A 253 2.44 -3.94 -17.26
N GLU A 254 1.35 -4.50 -17.78
CA GLU A 254 0.56 -3.93 -18.88
C GLU A 254 -0.03 -2.55 -18.54
N TYR A 255 -0.43 -2.32 -17.28
CA TYR A 255 -0.92 -1.02 -16.83
C TYR A 255 0.07 0.11 -17.17
N TRP A 256 1.39 -0.08 -16.97
CA TRP A 256 2.39 0.95 -17.27
C TRP A 256 2.66 1.15 -18.77
N THR A 257 2.19 0.26 -19.63
CA THR A 257 2.31 0.41 -21.09
C THR A 257 1.08 1.03 -21.74
N GLU A 258 -0.08 0.91 -21.08
CA GLU A 258 -1.36 1.42 -21.57
C GLU A 258 -1.82 2.73 -20.91
N ALA A 259 -1.23 3.11 -19.77
CA ALA A 259 -1.57 4.31 -18.98
C ALA A 259 -0.91 5.60 -19.46
#